data_AF-A0A7L4RG97-F1
#
_entry.id   AF-A0A7L4RG97-F1
#
_cell.length_a   1.000
_cell.length_b   1.000
_cell.length_c   1.000
_cell.angle_alpha   90.00
_cell.angle_beta   90.00
_cell.angle_gamma   90.00
#
_symmetry.space_group_name_H-M   'P 1'
#
loop_
_entity.id
_entity.type
_entity.pdbx_description
1 polymer ?
#
loop_
_entity_poly.entity_id
_entity_poly.type
_entity_poly.pdbx_seq_one_letter_code
_entity_poly.pdbx_strand_id
1 'polypeptide(L)'
;METVVRLEGVVENVLERLIEEGYYKTKAEAIRAGILELGREYALIGGREASLVSRRIEEMEEALKTGKKKLIPVEEVAKKSGVKI
;
A
#
# COMPACT_ATOMS: atom_id res chain seq x y z
N MET A 1 10.43 17.02 8.48
CA MET A 1 11.70 16.33 8.18
C MET A 1 12.24 16.91 6.89
N GLU A 2 13.54 17.18 6.83
CA GLU A 2 14.23 17.61 5.62
C GLU A 2 15.19 16.50 5.17
N THR A 3 15.37 16.33 3.87
CA THR A 3 16.20 15.28 3.28
C THR A 3 16.83 15.78 1.99
N VAL A 4 18.12 15.51 1.82
CA VAL A 4 18.87 15.82 0.61
C VAL A 4 19.02 14.53 -0.20
N VAL A 5 18.66 14.58 -1.48
CA VAL A 5 18.81 13.46 -2.42
C VAL A 5 19.67 13.90 -3.60
N ARG A 6 20.52 12.99 -4.08
CA ARG A 6 21.29 13.15 -5.32
C ARG A 6 20.61 12.34 -6.40
N LEU A 7 20.23 12.99 -7.50
CA LEU A 7 19.60 12.36 -8.66
C LEU A 7 20.54 12.49 -9.84
N GLU A 8 20.73 11.42 -10.59
CA GLU A 8 21.61 11.40 -11.76
C GLU A 8 20.98 10.61 -12.90
N GLY A 9 21.32 10.98 -14.13
CA GLY A 9 20.93 10.25 -15.33
C GLY A 9 19.45 10.41 -15.65
N VAL A 10 18.74 9.30 -15.88
CA VAL A 10 17.35 9.34 -16.37
C VAL A 10 16.41 10.06 -15.40
N VAL A 11 16.57 9.85 -14.09
CA VAL A 11 15.68 10.43 -13.08
C VAL A 11 15.87 11.95 -12.99
N GLU A 12 17.10 12.43 -13.13
CA GLU A 12 17.41 13.85 -13.22
C GLU A 12 16.72 14.47 -14.44
N ASN A 13 16.92 13.89 -15.63
CA ASN A 13 16.33 14.38 -16.88
C ASN A 13 14.78 14.42 -16.81
N VAL A 14 14.16 13.40 -16.23
CA VAL A 14 12.70 13.36 -16.05
C VAL A 14 12.24 14.45 -15.10
N LEU A 15 12.92 14.62 -13.97
CA LEU A 15 12.59 15.68 -13.01
C LEU A 15 12.69 17.06 -13.63
N GLU A 16 13.69 17.31 -14.48
CA GLU A 16 13.84 18.60 -15.16
C GLU A 16 12.72 18.85 -16.17
N ARG A 17 12.41 17.86 -17.01
CA ARG A 17 11.30 17.96 -17.98
C ARG A 17 9.96 18.20 -17.31
N LEU A 18 9.71 17.59 -16.14
CA LEU A 18 8.49 17.83 -15.37
C LEU A 18 8.32 19.30 -14.95
N ILE A 19 9.42 20.04 -14.77
CA ILE A 19 9.39 21.48 -14.48
C ILE A 19 9.29 22.30 -15.77
N GLU A 20 10.10 21.97 -16.77
CA GLU A 20 10.12 22.68 -18.05
C GLU A 20 8.79 22.64 -18.79
N GLU A 21 8.12 21.49 -18.76
CA GLU A 21 6.80 21.29 -19.37
C GLU A 21 5.65 21.85 -18.49
N GLY A 22 5.97 22.36 -17.29
CA GLY A 22 5.02 23.05 -16.42
C GLY A 22 4.09 22.15 -15.61
N TYR A 23 4.34 20.84 -15.56
CA TYR A 23 3.54 19.92 -14.73
C TYR A 23 3.68 20.23 -13.23
N TYR A 24 4.85 20.68 -12.80
CA TYR A 24 5.11 21.12 -11.42
C TYR A 24 5.88 22.44 -11.42
N LYS A 25 5.69 23.24 -10.37
CA LYS A 25 6.39 24.54 -10.24
C LYS A 25 7.80 24.38 -9.68
N THR A 26 8.04 23.34 -8.87
CA THR A 26 9.33 23.12 -8.22
C THR A 26 9.73 21.64 -8.23
N LYS A 27 11.05 21.38 -8.25
CA LYS A 27 11.62 20.02 -8.14
C LYS A 27 11.09 19.29 -6.89
N ALA A 28 10.92 20.00 -5.78
CA ALA A 28 10.41 19.44 -4.53
C ALA A 28 8.93 18.99 -4.62
N GLU A 29 8.09 19.71 -5.37
CA GLU A 29 6.69 19.29 -5.61
C GLU A 29 6.62 18.00 -6.41
N ALA A 30 7.38 17.92 -7.50
CA ALA A 30 7.45 16.72 -8.34
C ALA A 30 7.95 15.50 -7.53
N ILE A 31 9.00 15.67 -6.71
CA ILE A 31 9.51 14.59 -5.85
C ILE A 31 8.44 14.13 -4.84
N ARG A 32 7.73 15.07 -4.18
CA ARG A 32 6.65 14.71 -3.26
C ARG A 32 5.52 13.96 -3.96
N ALA A 33 5.14 14.38 -5.15
CA ALA A 33 4.13 13.69 -5.95
C ALA A 33 4.56 12.26 -6.29
N GLY A 34 5.82 12.07 -6.71
CA GLY A 34 6.38 10.73 -6.95
C GLY A 34 6.35 9.84 -5.71
N ILE A 35 6.74 10.36 -4.53
CA ILE A 35 6.68 9.61 -3.27
C ILE A 35 5.24 9.22 -2.91
N LEU A 36 4.28 10.13 -3.11
CA LEU A 36 2.86 9.84 -2.88
C LEU A 36 2.36 8.73 -3.81
N GLU A 37 2.75 8.76 -5.09
CA GLU A 37 2.35 7.73 -6.05
C GLU A 37 2.95 6.37 -5.70
N LEU A 38 4.24 6.31 -5.36
CA LEU A 38 4.87 5.09 -4.85
C LEU A 38 4.14 4.58 -3.59
N GLY A 39 3.74 5.49 -2.70
CA GLY A 39 2.96 5.13 -1.52
C GLY A 39 1.59 4.51 -1.87
N ARG A 40 0.93 4.94 -2.95
CA ARG A 40 -0.31 4.30 -3.43
C ARG A 40 -0.02 2.96 -4.08
N GLU A 41 1.00 2.90 -4.94
CA GLU A 41 1.41 1.68 -5.66
C GLU A 41 1.72 0.54 -4.70
N TYR A 42 2.45 0.83 -3.62
CA TYR A 42 2.78 -0.15 -2.59
C TYR A 42 1.74 -0.25 -1.45
N ALA A 43 0.54 0.32 -1.63
CA ALA A 43 -0.54 0.32 -0.65
C ALA A 43 -0.16 0.87 0.76
N LEU A 44 0.92 1.66 0.84
CA LEU A 44 1.34 2.38 2.04
C LEU A 44 0.41 3.57 2.32
N ILE A 45 -0.24 4.07 1.27
CA ILE A 45 -1.20 5.18 1.29
C ILE A 45 -2.48 4.71 0.60
N GLY A 46 -3.22 3.84 1.26
CA GLY A 46 -4.56 3.44 0.85
C GLY A 46 -5.63 4.15 1.68
N GLY A 47 -6.75 4.48 1.03
CA GLY A 47 -7.95 4.97 1.73
C GLY A 47 -8.49 3.95 2.73
N ARG A 48 -9.60 4.30 3.40
CA ARG A 48 -10.26 3.55 4.48
C ARG A 48 -10.33 2.03 4.26
N GLU A 49 -10.48 1.56 3.01
CA GLU A 49 -10.51 0.14 2.64
C GLU A 49 -9.20 -0.62 2.89
N ALA A 50 -8.04 -0.10 2.48
CA ALA A 50 -6.76 -0.77 2.74
C ALA A 50 -6.45 -0.83 4.24
N SER A 51 -6.77 0.24 4.97
CA SER A 51 -6.69 0.25 6.44
C SER A 51 -7.65 -0.76 7.08
N LEU A 52 -8.87 -0.91 6.55
CA LEU A 52 -9.84 -1.89 7.06
C LEU A 52 -9.41 -3.32 6.78
N VAL A 53 -8.80 -3.61 5.63
CA VAL A 53 -8.24 -4.93 5.31
C VAL A 53 -7.08 -5.25 6.26
N SER A 54 -6.10 -4.35 6.41
CA SER A 54 -4.98 -4.55 7.34
C SER A 54 -5.47 -4.73 8.77
N ARG A 55 -6.39 -3.87 9.24
CA ARG A 55 -7.00 -4.00 10.56
C ARG A 55 -7.76 -5.32 10.71
N ARG A 56 -8.47 -5.77 9.67
CA ARG A 56 -9.22 -7.03 9.72
C ARG A 56 -8.28 -8.24 9.78
N ILE A 57 -7.16 -8.18 9.08
CA ILE A 57 -6.10 -9.19 9.14
C ILE A 57 -5.52 -9.24 10.56
N GLU A 58 -5.17 -8.09 11.13
CA GLU A 58 -4.67 -7.98 12.53
C GLU A 58 -5.68 -8.54 13.55
N GLU A 59 -6.96 -8.15 13.44
CA GLU A 59 -8.04 -8.67 14.30
C GLU A 59 -8.21 -10.20 14.18
N MET A 60 -8.04 -10.74 12.98
CA MET A 60 -8.11 -12.19 12.75
C MET A 60 -6.91 -12.91 13.34
N GLU A 61 -5.70 -12.40 13.17
CA GLU A 61 -4.50 -12.95 13.77
C GLU A 61 -4.56 -12.92 15.30
N GLU A 62 -5.02 -11.81 15.89
CA GLU A 62 -5.17 -11.69 17.33
C GLU A 62 -6.24 -12.65 17.87
N ALA A 63 -7.36 -12.80 17.15
CA ALA A 63 -8.39 -13.77 17.50
C ALA A 63 -7.90 -15.22 17.41
N LEU A 64 -6.99 -15.53 16.49
CA LEU A 64 -6.33 -16.84 16.41
C LEU A 64 -5.33 -17.03 17.56
N LYS A 65 -4.48 -16.03 17.84
CA LYS A 65 -3.50 -16.06 18.95
C LYS A 65 -4.17 -16.20 20.32
N THR A 66 -5.28 -15.49 20.54
CA THR A 66 -6.06 -15.54 21.79
C THR A 66 -6.98 -16.77 21.88
N GLY A 67 -7.04 -17.61 20.83
CA GLY A 67 -7.88 -18.81 20.78
C GLY A 67 -9.37 -18.54 20.61
N LYS A 68 -9.79 -17.29 20.40
CA LYS A 68 -11.19 -16.89 20.14
C LYS A 68 -11.70 -17.41 18.79
N LYS A 69 -10.80 -17.68 17.85
CA LYS A 69 -11.09 -18.33 16.56
C LYS A 69 -10.14 -19.50 16.34
N LYS A 70 -10.56 -20.46 15.53
CA LYS A 70 -9.75 -21.62 15.12
C LYS A 70 -9.78 -21.76 13.61
N LEU A 71 -8.65 -22.15 13.05
CA LEU A 71 -8.58 -22.65 11.68
C LEU A 71 -9.25 -24.01 11.64
N ILE A 72 -10.11 -24.21 10.66
CA ILE A 72 -10.76 -25.49 10.39
C ILE A 72 -10.40 -25.93 8.97
N PRO A 73 -10.23 -27.25 8.73
CA PRO A 73 -9.96 -27.77 7.39
C PRO A 73 -11.07 -27.40 6.40
N VAL A 74 -10.68 -27.16 5.15
CA VAL A 74 -11.60 -26.71 4.09
C VAL A 74 -12.69 -27.76 3.81
N GLU A 75 -12.34 -29.04 3.93
CA GLU A 75 -13.25 -30.17 3.78
C GLU A 75 -14.34 -30.19 4.87
N GLU A 76 -13.99 -29.72 6.07
CA GLU A 76 -14.93 -29.60 7.18
C GLU A 76 -15.85 -28.38 7.00
N VAL A 77 -15.33 -27.29 6.43
CA VAL A 77 -16.12 -26.11 6.04
C VAL A 77 -17.15 -26.49 4.99
N ALA A 78 -16.73 -27.15 3.90
CA ALA A 78 -17.60 -27.54 2.80
C ALA A 78 -18.77 -28.45 3.25
N LYS A 79 -18.49 -29.36 4.19
CA LYS A 79 -19.51 -30.22 4.81
C LYS A 79 -20.50 -29.44 5.69
N LYS A 80 -20.05 -28.40 6.39
CA LYS A 80 -20.88 -27.61 7.31
C LYS A 80 -21.69 -26.51 6.63
N SER A 81 -21.15 -25.89 5.57
CA SER A 81 -21.77 -24.73 4.91
C SER A 81 -22.64 -25.10 3.70
N GLY A 82 -22.55 -26.36 3.22
CA GLY A 82 -23.25 -26.79 2.01
C GLY A 82 -22.69 -26.18 0.72
N VAL A 83 -21.58 -25.45 0.81
CA VAL A 83 -20.88 -24.87 -0.34
C VAL A 83 -19.94 -25.95 -0.91
N LYS A 84 -20.16 -26.35 -2.15
CA LYS A 84 -19.18 -27.15 -2.91
C LYS A 84 -18.02 -26.23 -3.29
N ILE A 85 -16.85 -26.50 -2.74
CA ILE A 85 -15.58 -25.85 -3.07
C ILE A 85 -14.80 -26.78 -4.00
#